data_AF-X1KGK8-F1
#
_entry.id   AF-X1KGK8-F1
#
_cell.length_a   1.000
_cell.length_b   1.000
_cell.length_c   1.000
_cell.angle_alpha   90.00
_cell.angle_beta   90.00
_cell.angle_gamma   90.00
#
_symmetry.space_group_name_H-M   'P 1'
#
loop_
_entity.id
_entity.type
_entity.pdbx_description
1 polymer ?
#
loop_
_entity_poly.entity_id
_entity_poly.type
_entity_poly.pdbx_seq_one_letter_code
_entity_poly.pdbx_strand_id
1 'polypeptide(L)' 'NSPLAIIGEKIIFTAHMTKDLGRMIEAQGEVCKEDGTLLAEARGRFIILSPEMQKEVEEYIYS' A
#
# COMPACT_ATOMS: atom_id res chain seq x y z
N ASN A 1 -7.13 24.83 -3.59
CA ASN A 1 -5.73 24.39 -3.81
C ASN A 1 -5.66 22.92 -3.48
N SER A 2 -5.44 22.05 -4.46
CA SER A 2 -5.28 20.61 -4.21
C SER A 2 -4.00 20.41 -3.39
N PRO A 3 -4.02 19.74 -2.22
CA PRO A 3 -2.83 19.50 -1.43
C PRO A 3 -2.04 18.38 -2.10
N LEU A 4 -1.38 18.69 -3.21
CA LEU A 4 -0.46 17.75 -3.84
C LEU A 4 0.91 17.92 -3.17
N ALA A 5 1.54 16.80 -2.82
CA ALA A 5 2.96 16.81 -2.46
C ALA A 5 3.79 17.17 -3.70
N ILE A 6 4.90 17.89 -3.51
CA ILE A 6 5.84 18.17 -4.60
C ILE A 6 6.81 16.99 -4.80
N ILE A 7 7.35 16.85 -6.02
CA ILE A 7 8.36 15.83 -6.29
C ILE A 7 9.58 16.04 -5.35
N GLY A 8 10.00 14.97 -4.67
CA GLY A 8 11.09 15.00 -3.69
C GLY A 8 10.63 15.23 -2.25
N GLU A 9 9.37 15.59 -2.02
CA GLU A 9 8.80 15.68 -0.67
C GLU A 9 8.60 14.28 -0.08
N LYS A 10 8.93 14.14 1.22
CA LYS A 10 8.67 12.90 1.95
C LYS A 10 7.16 12.73 2.15
N ILE A 11 6.65 11.57 1.77
CA ILE A 11 5.28 11.13 2.02
C ILE A 11 5.29 9.80 2.77
N ILE A 12 4.27 9.58 3.58
CA ILE A 12 4.13 8.41 4.44
C ILE A 12 2.88 7.65 3.99
N PHE A 13 3.08 6.41 3.54
CA PHE A 13 1.99 5.48 3.29
C PHE A 13 1.75 4.66 4.54
N THR A 14 0.51 4.67 5.02
CA THR A 14 0.08 3.79 6.11
C THR A 14 -1.12 3.00 5.63
N ALA A 15 -1.16 1.70 5.89
CA ALA A 15 -2.30 0.87 5.59
C ALA A 15 -2.59 -0.10 6.73
N HIS A 16 -3.86 -0.40 6.92
CA HIS A 16 -4.33 -1.41 7.86
C HIS A 16 -5.28 -2.38 7.16
N MET A 17 -5.18 -3.66 7.52
CA MET A 17 -6.11 -4.68 7.06
C MET A 17 -7.49 -4.39 7.64
N THR A 18 -8.51 -4.41 6.79
CA THR A 18 -9.91 -4.14 7.18
C THR A 18 -10.76 -5.41 7.15
N LYS A 19 -10.43 -6.39 6.30
CA LYS A 19 -11.09 -7.71 6.28
C LYS A 19 -10.14 -8.83 5.88
N ASP A 20 -10.34 -9.98 6.52
CA ASP A 20 -9.79 -11.27 6.10
C ASP A 20 -10.86 -12.02 5.30
N LEU A 21 -10.51 -12.48 4.10
CA LEU A 21 -11.36 -13.22 3.17
C LEU A 21 -10.74 -14.59 2.83
N GLY A 22 -9.88 -15.11 3.70
CA GLY A 22 -9.16 -16.38 3.55
C GLY A 22 -7.90 -16.21 2.70
N ARG A 23 -7.95 -16.54 1.40
CA ARG A 23 -6.80 -16.36 0.50
C ARG A 23 -6.60 -14.91 0.06
N MET A 24 -7.44 -13.99 0.52
CA MET A 24 -7.38 -12.58 0.20
C MET A 24 -7.60 -11.73 1.44
N ILE A 25 -7.09 -10.49 1.41
CA ILE A 25 -7.37 -9.47 2.41
C ILE A 25 -7.88 -8.19 1.74
N GLU A 26 -8.74 -7.45 2.43
CA GLU A 26 -9.00 -6.04 2.15
C GLU A 26 -8.11 -5.19 3.07
N ALA A 27 -7.51 -4.14 2.52
CA ALA A 27 -6.80 -3.13 3.31
C ALA A 27 -7.23 -1.72 2.90
N GLN A 28 -7.29 -0.83 3.87
CA GLN A 28 -7.45 0.60 3.64
C GLN A 28 -6.14 1.29 3.98
N GLY A 29 -5.70 2.15 3.07
CA GLY A 29 -4.48 2.93 3.23
C GLY A 29 -4.74 4.41 3.05
N GLU A 30 -3.84 5.20 3.62
CA GLU A 30 -3.78 6.63 3.47
C GLU A 30 -2.34 7.06 3.17
N VAL A 31 -2.25 8.20 2.51
CA VAL A 31 -0.98 8.85 2.18
C VAL A 31 -1.01 10.21 2.83
N CYS A 32 -0.05 10.47 3.71
CA CYS A 32 0.08 11.72 4.43
C CYS A 32 1.44 12.36 4.17
N LYS A 33 1.52 13.69 4.28
CA LYS A 33 2.79 14.39 4.46
C LYS A 33 3.37 14.08 5.85
N GLU A 34 4.63 14.44 6.05
CA GLU A 34 5.28 14.32 7.36
C GLU A 34 4.59 15.16 8.46
N ASP A 35 3.92 16.26 8.08
CA ASP A 35 3.11 17.09 9.00
C ASP A 35 1.70 16.51 9.30
N GLY A 36 1.35 15.37 8.72
CA GLY A 36 0.05 14.71 8.89
C GLY A 36 -1.03 15.17 7.91
N THR A 37 -0.76 16.07 6.97
CA THR A 37 -1.73 16.45 5.93
C THR A 37 -2.06 15.24 5.05
N LEU A 38 -3.34 14.85 5.01
CA LEU A 38 -3.85 13.78 4.14
C LEU A 38 -3.83 14.20 2.67
N LEU A 39 -3.17 13.39 1.84
CA LEU A 39 -3.01 13.59 0.40
C LEU A 39 -3.95 12.70 -0.40
N ALA A 40 -4.10 11.44 0.02
CA ALA A 40 -4.92 10.46 -0.68
C ALA A 40 -5.36 9.32 0.26
N GLU A 41 -6.47 8.69 -0.10
CA GLU A 41 -6.93 7.42 0.47
C GLU A 41 -6.93 6.33 -0.60
N ALA A 42 -6.70 5.09 -0.18
CA ALA A 42 -6.70 3.91 -1.02
C ALA A 42 -7.46 2.76 -0.34
N ARG A 43 -8.13 1.94 -1.14
CA ARG A 43 -8.66 0.64 -0.73
C ARG A 43 -8.21 -0.41 -1.72
N GLY A 44 -7.57 -1.45 -1.20
CA GLY A 44 -7.02 -2.54 -2.01
C GLY A 44 -7.54 -3.89 -1.57
N ARG A 45 -7.59 -4.81 -2.52
CA ARG A 45 -7.74 -6.24 -2.27
C ARG A 45 -6.45 -6.93 -2.68
N PHE A 46 -5.92 -7.77 -1.81
CA PHE A 46 -4.62 -8.39 -1.97
C PHE A 46 -4.77 -9.90 -1.82
N ILE A 47 -4.07 -10.67 -2.66
CA ILE A 47 -3.97 -12.12 -2.50
C ILE A 47 -2.81 -12.42 -1.55
N ILE A 48 -3.03 -13.31 -0.59
CA ILE A 48 -1.95 -13.78 0.28
C ILE A 48 -1.07 -14.74 -0.51
N LEU A 49 0.22 -14.42 -0.60
CA LEU A 49 1.19 -15.27 -1.31
C LEU A 49 1.45 -16.55 -0.52
N SER A 50 1.45 -17.70 -1.22
CA SER A 50 2.07 -18.90 -0.68
C SER A 50 3.60 -18.79 -0.75
N PRO A 51 4.37 -19.65 -0.05
CA PRO A 51 5.83 -19.65 -0.14
C PRO A 51 6.35 -19.82 -1.57
N GLU A 52 5.69 -20.64 -2.40
CA GLU A 52 6.05 -20.83 -3.81
C GLU A 52 5.82 -19.55 -4.62
N MET A 53 4.66 -18.92 -4.44
CA MET A 53 4.32 -17.65 -5.11
C MET A 53 5.25 -16.51 -4.69
N GLN A 54 5.68 -16.50 -3.42
CA GLN A 54 6.60 -15.48 -2.93
C GLN A 54 7.93 -15.53 -3.69
N LYS A 55 8.48 -16.73 -3.91
CA LYS A 55 9.72 -16.90 -4.70
C LYS A 55 9.57 -16.38 -6.13
N GLU A 56 8.45 -16.70 -6.79
CA GLU A 56 8.18 -16.22 -8.16
C GLU A 56 8.09 -14.69 -8.24
N VAL A 57 7.44 -14.06 -7.25
CA VAL A 57 7.32 -12.59 -7.17
C VAL A 57 8.67 -11.93 -6.90
N GLU A 58 9.47 -12.49 -6.00
CA GLU A 58 10.81 -11.98 -5.68
C GLU A 58 11.73 -12.06 -6.92
N GLU A 59 11.69 -13.15 -7.67
CA GLU A 59 12.44 -13.29 -8.92
C GLU A 59 12.02 -12.26 -9.98
N TYR A 60 10.73 -11.90 -10.07
CA TYR A 60 10.22 -10.91 -11.03
C TYR A 60 10.51 -9.45 -10.62
N ILE A 61 10.40 -9.10 -9.34
CA ILE A 61 10.57 -7.71 -8.88
C ILE A 61 12.04 -7.29 -8.85
N TYR A 62 12.94 -8.22 -8.55
CA TYR A 62 14.37 -7.94 -8.39
C TYR A 62 15.24 -8.34 -9.59
N SER A 63 14.65 -8.83 -10.68
CA SER A 63 15.30 -9.01 -11.98
C SER A 63 15.41 -7.71 -12.77
#